data_AF-A0A957R662-F1
#
_entry.id   AF-A0A957R662-F1
#
_cell.length_a   1.000
_cell.length_b   1.000
_cell.length_c   1.000
_cell.angle_alpha   90.00
_cell.angle_beta   90.00
_cell.angle_gamma   90.00
#
_symmetry.space_group_name_H-M   'P 1'
#
loop_
_entity.id
_entity.type
_entity.pdbx_description
1 polymer ?
#
loop_
_entity_poly.entity_id
_entity_poly.type
_entity_poly.pdbx_seq_one_letter_code
_entity_poly.pdbx_strand_id
1 'polypeptide(L)'
;GESSWSGRITRHGRQDLRRALVEAAQAAVRTHDHWAAVYKRLSKRMHKKKALIAVARKLLVAIWHVLTKRVVDRYADEEQVACGFFRMAYKIGTQNLPDGMSAKQYTRYCLDVLGIGKELTEIPWGSKRHKLPLPRPR
;
A
#
# COMPACT_ATOMS: atom_id res chain seq x y z
N GLY A 1 12.90 31.68 8.07
CA GLY A 1 12.76 30.67 7.00
C GLY A 1 13.62 29.49 7.35
N GLU A 2 13.04 28.46 7.95
CA GLU A 2 13.81 27.36 8.53
C GLU A 2 13.94 26.20 7.53
N SER A 3 15.10 26.10 6.92
CA SER A 3 15.49 24.99 6.07
C SER A 3 15.82 23.78 6.96
N SER A 4 14.84 22.90 7.17
CA SER A 4 15.06 21.63 7.86
C SER A 4 15.94 20.70 7.01
N TRP A 5 17.23 20.60 7.36
CA TRP A 5 18.11 19.56 6.82
C TRP A 5 17.79 18.23 7.51
N SER A 6 16.95 17.40 6.89
CA SER A 6 16.81 16.00 7.30
C SER A 6 18.08 15.23 6.90
N GLY A 7 18.70 14.60 7.91
CA GLY A 7 20.06 14.06 7.86
C GLY A 7 20.44 13.18 6.66
N ARG A 8 21.77 13.04 6.49
CA ARG A 8 22.47 12.22 5.48
C ARG A 8 21.80 10.85 5.36
N ILE A 9 21.65 10.32 4.13
CA ILE A 9 21.11 8.98 3.88
C ILE A 9 22.10 7.95 4.46
N THR A 10 21.96 7.67 5.75
CA THR A 10 22.78 6.71 6.48
C THR A 10 22.30 5.30 6.16
N ARG A 11 23.24 4.40 5.87
CA ARG A 11 22.99 3.04 5.38
C ARG A 11 22.64 2.07 6.54
N HIS A 12 21.82 2.50 7.49
CA HIS A 12 21.41 1.69 8.64
C HIS A 12 20.22 0.76 8.29
N GLY A 13 20.10 -0.36 9.00
CA GLY A 13 19.05 -1.37 8.81
C GLY A 13 19.39 -2.51 7.83
N ARG A 14 18.54 -3.55 7.82
CA ARG A 14 18.69 -4.76 6.99
C ARG A 14 18.73 -4.40 5.51
N GLN A 15 19.76 -4.88 4.80
CA GLN A 15 19.96 -4.57 3.38
C GLN A 15 18.81 -5.09 2.50
N ASP A 16 18.29 -6.28 2.81
CA ASP A 16 17.24 -6.93 2.04
C ASP A 16 15.93 -6.13 2.08
N LEU A 17 15.55 -5.64 3.26
CA LEU A 17 14.35 -4.82 3.44
C LEU A 17 14.46 -3.51 2.66
N ARG A 18 15.64 -2.90 2.66
CA ARG A 18 15.89 -1.68 1.88
C ARG A 18 15.75 -1.95 0.39
N ARG A 19 16.29 -3.06 -0.09
CA ARG A 19 16.19 -3.46 -1.51
C ARG A 19 14.73 -3.71 -1.89
N ALA A 20 14.00 -4.48 -1.09
CA ALA A 20 12.58 -4.73 -1.30
C ALA A 20 11.76 -3.42 -1.32
N LEU A 21 12.04 -2.48 -0.42
CA LEU A 21 11.36 -1.17 -0.41
C LEU A 21 11.68 -0.32 -1.65
N VAL A 22 12.90 -0.38 -2.17
CA VAL A 22 13.28 0.33 -3.39
C VAL A 22 12.59 -0.29 -4.61
N GLU A 23 12.55 -1.61 -4.70
CA GLU A 23 11.81 -2.33 -5.75
C GLU A 23 10.30 -2.01 -5.68
N ALA A 24 9.71 -1.99 -4.48
CA ALA A 24 8.33 -1.58 -4.26
C ALA A 24 8.08 -0.12 -4.67
N ALA A 25 8.99 0.79 -4.33
CA ALA A 25 8.90 2.18 -4.77
C ALA A 25 8.99 2.33 -6.29
N GLN A 26 9.85 1.54 -6.94
CA GLN A 26 9.96 1.55 -8.40
C GLN A 26 8.68 1.04 -9.07
N ALA A 27 8.05 0.00 -8.51
CA ALA A 27 6.74 -0.46 -8.98
C ALA A 27 5.66 0.62 -8.75
N ALA A 28 5.59 1.19 -7.54
CA ALA A 28 4.62 2.21 -7.18
C ALA A 28 4.68 3.46 -8.08
N VAL A 29 5.89 3.90 -8.44
CA VAL A 29 6.10 5.03 -9.36
C VAL A 29 5.60 4.73 -10.78
N ARG A 30 5.54 3.46 -11.19
CA ARG A 30 5.05 3.05 -12.52
C ARG A 30 3.54 2.82 -12.55
N THR A 31 2.95 2.42 -11.43
CA THR A 31 1.55 1.97 -11.38
C THR A 31 0.60 2.98 -10.76
N HIS A 32 1.08 3.92 -9.95
CA HIS A 32 0.23 4.81 -9.17
C HIS A 32 0.57 6.29 -9.40
N ASP A 33 -0.42 7.07 -9.84
CA ASP A 33 -0.24 8.46 -10.29
C ASP A 33 0.32 9.38 -9.21
N HIS A 34 -0.17 9.26 -7.97
CA HIS A 34 0.37 10.02 -6.84
C HIS A 34 1.88 9.79 -6.66
N TRP A 35 2.34 8.53 -6.62
CA TRP A 35 3.75 8.22 -6.44
C TRP A 35 4.60 8.60 -7.65
N ALA A 36 4.04 8.48 -8.86
CA ALA A 36 4.66 8.98 -10.09
C ALA A 36 4.87 10.51 -10.04
N ALA A 37 3.88 11.26 -9.59
CA ALA A 37 3.94 12.71 -9.42
C ALA A 37 4.97 13.13 -8.35
N VAL A 38 5.00 12.44 -7.21
CA VAL A 38 5.99 12.65 -6.15
C VAL A 38 7.40 12.40 -6.68
N TYR A 39 7.62 11.29 -7.40
CA TYR A 39 8.91 10.99 -8.01
C TYR A 39 9.32 12.05 -9.05
N LYS A 40 8.40 12.47 -9.93
CA LYS A 40 8.64 13.52 -10.93
C LYS A 40 9.00 14.85 -10.29
N ARG A 41 8.39 15.20 -9.15
CA ARG A 41 8.72 16.42 -8.40
C ARG A 41 10.11 16.33 -7.75
N LEU A 42 10.46 15.17 -7.20
CA LEU A 42 11.75 14.95 -6.56
C LEU A 42 12.89 14.86 -7.59
N SER A 43 12.67 14.20 -8.72
CA SER A 43 13.67 14.04 -9.77
C SER A 43 14.08 15.36 -10.44
N LYS A 44 13.23 16.39 -10.36
CA LYS A 44 13.58 17.77 -10.76
C LYS A 44 14.59 18.44 -9.81
N ARG A 45 14.65 18.03 -8.54
CA ARG A 45 15.50 18.64 -7.51
C ARG A 45 16.75 17.83 -7.18
N MET A 46 16.77 16.53 -7.47
CA MET A 46 17.87 15.64 -7.13
C MET A 46 18.04 14.50 -8.13
N HIS A 47 19.22 13.86 -8.12
CA HIS A 47 19.50 12.71 -8.97
C HIS A 47 18.44 11.60 -8.85
N LYS A 48 18.08 10.99 -9.98
CA LYS A 48 17.03 9.96 -10.11
C LYS A 48 17.08 8.86 -9.04
N LYS A 49 18.28 8.32 -8.75
CA LYS A 49 18.48 7.30 -7.71
C LYS A 49 18.12 7.81 -6.30
N LYS A 50 18.49 9.06 -5.97
CA LYS A 50 18.15 9.69 -4.69
C LYS A 50 16.64 9.97 -4.59
N ALA A 51 16.02 10.39 -5.68
CA ALA A 51 14.57 10.60 -5.74
C ALA A 51 13.80 9.30 -5.48
N LEU A 52 14.23 8.17 -6.04
CA LEU A 52 13.60 6.87 -5.80
C LEU A 52 13.73 6.43 -4.33
N ILE A 53 14.90 6.60 -3.73
CA ILE A 53 15.12 6.29 -2.30
C ILE A 53 14.23 7.18 -1.40
N ALA A 54 14.05 8.45 -1.75
CA ALA A 54 13.15 9.34 -1.02
C ALA A 54 11.68 8.91 -1.14
N VAL A 55 11.25 8.41 -2.30
CA VAL A 55 9.92 7.79 -2.47
C VAL A 55 9.81 6.53 -1.60
N ALA A 56 10.81 5.65 -1.60
CA ALA A 56 10.82 4.45 -0.76
C ALA A 56 10.68 4.78 0.74
N ARG A 57 11.34 5.86 1.21
CA ARG A 57 11.19 6.32 2.59
C ARG A 57 9.79 6.84 2.90
N LYS A 58 9.18 7.60 1.98
CA LYS A 58 7.79 8.07 2.13
C LYS A 58 6.81 6.89 2.12
N LEU A 59 7.01 5.92 1.24
CA LEU A 59 6.22 4.69 1.15
C LEU A 59 6.32 3.88 2.45
N LEU A 60 7.52 3.73 3.01
CA LEU A 60 7.72 3.06 4.30
C LEU A 60 6.94 3.73 5.43
N VAL A 61 6.95 5.06 5.48
CA VAL A 61 6.18 5.81 6.49
C VAL A 61 4.67 5.58 6.29
N ALA A 62 4.17 5.55 5.07
CA ALA A 62 2.78 5.21 4.79
C ALA A 62 2.45 3.78 5.27
N ILE A 63 3.29 2.79 4.96
CA ILE A 63 3.14 1.41 5.42
C ILE A 63 3.10 1.34 6.95
N TRP A 64 4.00 2.04 7.64
CA TRP A 64 4.01 2.07 9.11
C TRP A 64 2.72 2.69 9.68
N HIS A 65 2.19 3.75 9.08
CA HIS A 65 0.92 4.33 9.51
C HIS A 65 -0.25 3.35 9.33
N VAL A 66 -0.27 2.62 8.21
CA VAL A 66 -1.28 1.57 7.97
C VAL A 66 -1.15 0.44 9.00
N LEU A 67 0.06 -0.03 9.29
CA LEU A 67 0.28 -1.15 10.22
C LEU A 67 0.06 -0.76 11.68
N THR A 68 0.55 0.40 12.12
CA THR A 68 0.56 0.79 13.53
C THR A 68 -0.71 1.53 13.94
N LYS A 69 -1.24 2.40 13.07
CA LYS A 69 -2.42 3.22 13.40
C LYS A 69 -3.71 2.67 12.78
N ARG A 70 -3.64 1.65 11.90
CA ARG A 70 -4.78 1.16 11.10
C ARG A 70 -5.49 2.28 10.33
N VAL A 71 -4.78 3.38 10.04
CA VAL A 71 -5.29 4.53 9.31
C VAL A 71 -4.76 4.44 7.89
N VAL A 72 -5.68 4.49 6.94
CA VAL A 72 -5.38 4.39 5.51
C VAL A 72 -4.69 5.67 5.02
N ASP A 73 -3.77 5.52 4.08
CA ASP A 73 -3.16 6.64 3.37
C ASP A 73 -4.26 7.41 2.61
N ARG A 74 -4.26 8.75 2.73
CA ARG A 74 -5.29 9.65 2.19
C ARG A 74 -5.51 9.48 0.67
N TYR A 75 -4.55 8.92 -0.05
CA TYR A 75 -4.59 8.75 -1.51
C TYR A 75 -4.77 7.30 -1.96
N ALA A 76 -5.08 6.38 -1.04
CA ALA A 76 -5.30 5.00 -1.40
C ALA A 76 -6.62 4.83 -2.15
N ASP A 77 -6.55 4.30 -3.37
CA ASP A 77 -7.71 3.86 -4.13
C ASP A 77 -8.30 2.60 -3.45
N GLU A 78 -9.53 2.73 -2.94
CA GLU A 78 -10.21 1.68 -2.17
C GLU A 78 -10.37 0.38 -2.97
N GLU A 79 -10.58 0.48 -4.29
CA GLU A 79 -10.68 -0.69 -5.17
C GLU A 79 -9.33 -1.39 -5.31
N GLN A 80 -8.26 -0.63 -5.54
CA GLN A 80 -6.92 -1.20 -5.65
C GLN A 80 -6.47 -1.84 -4.34
N VAL A 81 -6.84 -1.25 -3.21
CA VAL A 81 -6.59 -1.82 -1.88
C VAL A 81 -7.35 -3.13 -1.69
N ALA A 82 -8.63 -3.17 -2.06
CA ALA A 82 -9.45 -4.38 -1.98
C ALA A 82 -8.92 -5.50 -2.89
N CYS A 83 -8.59 -5.19 -4.14
CA CYS A 83 -7.96 -6.12 -5.08
C CYS A 83 -6.60 -6.60 -4.57
N GLY A 84 -5.82 -5.74 -3.92
CA GLY A 84 -4.57 -6.09 -3.26
C GLY A 84 -4.77 -7.12 -2.14
N PHE A 85 -5.74 -6.89 -1.26
CA PHE A 85 -6.09 -7.85 -0.21
C PHE A 85 -6.61 -9.16 -0.77
N PHE A 86 -7.43 -9.12 -1.82
CA PHE A 86 -7.93 -10.31 -2.47
C PHE A 86 -6.80 -11.12 -3.11
N ARG A 87 -5.85 -10.45 -3.78
CA ARG A 87 -4.62 -11.08 -4.30
C ARG A 87 -3.80 -11.73 -3.20
N MET A 88 -3.66 -11.05 -2.07
CA MET A 88 -2.94 -11.56 -0.91
C MET A 88 -3.64 -12.80 -0.35
N ALA A 89 -4.96 -12.79 -0.22
CA ALA A 89 -5.75 -13.94 0.23
C ALA A 89 -5.56 -15.16 -0.68
N TYR A 90 -5.54 -14.95 -2.00
CA TYR A 90 -5.25 -16.02 -2.97
C TYR A 90 -3.82 -16.54 -2.86
N LYS A 91 -2.83 -15.66 -2.62
CA LYS A 91 -1.43 -16.05 -2.50
C LYS A 91 -1.15 -16.82 -1.20
N ILE A 92 -1.79 -16.43 -0.10
CA ILE A 92 -1.69 -17.12 1.20
C ILE A 92 -2.41 -18.49 1.13
N GLY A 93 -3.47 -18.58 0.33
CA GLY A 93 -4.30 -19.77 0.19
C GLY A 93 -5.35 -19.83 1.31
N THR A 94 -6.60 -20.17 0.95
CA THR A 94 -7.75 -20.14 1.87
C THR A 94 -7.59 -21.01 3.12
N GLN A 95 -6.69 -22.00 3.10
CA GLN A 95 -6.39 -22.88 4.22
C GLN A 95 -5.55 -22.20 5.32
N ASN A 96 -4.78 -21.16 4.96
CA ASN A 96 -3.92 -20.41 5.88
C ASN A 96 -4.55 -19.06 6.29
N LEU A 97 -5.82 -18.83 5.92
CA LEU A 97 -6.54 -17.63 6.31
C LEU A 97 -7.06 -17.78 7.75
N PRO A 98 -7.03 -16.70 8.56
CA PRO A 98 -7.61 -16.71 9.90
C PRO A 98 -9.08 -17.17 9.85
N ASP A 99 -9.49 -17.96 10.85
CA ASP A 99 -10.87 -18.39 11.08
C ASP A 99 -11.55 -19.14 9.90
N GLY A 100 -10.77 -19.75 9.00
CA GLY A 100 -11.31 -20.47 7.83
C GLY A 100 -12.05 -19.55 6.84
N MET A 101 -11.76 -18.25 6.88
CA MET A 101 -12.45 -17.27 6.04
C MET A 101 -12.18 -17.50 4.54
N SER A 102 -13.22 -17.31 3.73
CA SER A 102 -13.04 -17.22 2.27
C SER A 102 -12.26 -15.95 1.90
N ALA A 103 -11.59 -15.95 0.75
CA ALA A 103 -10.83 -14.80 0.25
C ALA A 103 -11.65 -13.49 0.20
N LYS A 104 -12.96 -13.61 -0.07
CA LYS A 104 -13.91 -12.48 -0.07
C LYS A 104 -14.18 -11.93 1.34
N GLN A 105 -14.42 -12.82 2.30
CA GLN A 105 -14.64 -12.46 3.71
C GLN A 105 -13.41 -11.84 4.33
N TYR A 106 -12.23 -12.39 4.02
CA TYR A 106 -10.96 -11.83 4.46
C TYR A 106 -10.72 -10.42 3.91
N THR A 107 -10.97 -10.22 2.61
CA THR A 107 -10.87 -8.89 1.99
C THR A 107 -11.80 -7.89 2.66
N ARG A 108 -13.06 -8.28 2.93
CA ARG A 108 -13.99 -7.41 3.67
C ARG A 108 -13.49 -7.11 5.08
N TYR A 109 -13.03 -8.12 5.81
CA TYR A 109 -12.48 -7.93 7.16
C TYR A 109 -11.33 -6.92 7.17
N CYS A 110 -10.39 -7.03 6.21
CA CYS A 110 -9.30 -6.06 6.09
C CYS A 110 -9.80 -4.63 5.81
N LEU A 111 -10.81 -4.48 4.94
CA LEU A 111 -11.42 -3.18 4.66
C LEU A 111 -12.13 -2.59 5.90
N ASP A 112 -12.88 -3.41 6.64
CA ASP A 112 -13.59 -3.01 7.85
C ASP A 112 -12.60 -2.57 8.96
N VAL A 113 -11.51 -3.32 9.14
CA VAL A 113 -10.43 -2.99 10.09
C VAL A 113 -9.77 -1.65 9.74
N LEU A 114 -9.63 -1.37 8.46
CA LEU A 114 -9.08 -0.11 7.95
C LEU A 114 -10.12 1.03 7.91
N GLY A 115 -11.41 0.71 8.07
CA GLY A 115 -12.49 1.68 8.05
C GLY A 115 -12.76 2.32 6.68
N ILE A 116 -12.36 1.66 5.59
CA ILE A 116 -12.51 2.13 4.20
C ILE A 116 -13.39 1.18 3.40
N GLY A 117 -13.86 1.60 2.20
CA GLY A 117 -14.56 0.69 1.30
C GLY A 117 -15.95 0.26 1.79
N LYS A 118 -16.61 1.09 2.62
CA LYS A 118 -17.98 0.83 3.10
C LYS A 118 -18.99 0.74 1.94
N GLU A 119 -18.80 1.61 0.95
CA GLU A 119 -19.61 1.64 -0.28
C GLU A 119 -19.14 0.61 -1.33
N LEU A 120 -17.94 0.06 -1.16
CA LEU A 120 -17.36 -0.87 -2.12
C LEU A 120 -18.01 -2.25 -1.97
N THR A 121 -18.98 -2.54 -2.84
CA THR A 121 -19.76 -3.79 -2.83
C THR A 121 -19.21 -4.86 -3.79
N GLU A 122 -18.43 -4.46 -4.80
CA GLU A 122 -17.85 -5.35 -5.80
C GLU A 122 -16.39 -5.05 -6.04
N ILE A 123 -15.59 -6.06 -6.33
CA ILE A 123 -14.19 -5.91 -6.74
C ILE A 123 -13.96 -6.48 -8.15
N PRO A 124 -13.24 -5.76 -9.03
CA PRO A 124 -12.84 -6.29 -10.32
C PRO A 124 -11.68 -7.28 -10.16
N TRP A 125 -11.85 -8.52 -10.64
CA TRP A 125 -10.80 -9.53 -10.64
C TRP A 125 -10.70 -10.21 -12.01
N GLY A 126 -9.69 -9.82 -12.79
CA GLY A 126 -9.60 -10.19 -14.19
C GLY A 126 -10.83 -9.70 -14.96
N SER A 127 -11.48 -10.59 -15.70
CA SER A 127 -12.72 -10.27 -16.44
C SER A 127 -14.00 -10.37 -15.58
N LYS A 128 -13.92 -10.80 -14.32
CA LYS A 128 -15.09 -11.05 -13.46
C LYS A 128 -15.18 -10.03 -12.33
N ARG A 129 -16.40 -9.71 -11.90
CA ARG A 129 -16.65 -8.92 -10.69
C ARG A 129 -17.06 -9.85 -9.55
N HIS A 130 -16.38 -9.76 -8.42
CA HIS A 130 -16.70 -10.54 -7.23
C HIS A 130 -17.40 -9.65 -6.21
N LYS A 131 -18.61 -10.06 -5.80
CA LYS A 131 -19.37 -9.40 -4.74
C LYS A 131 -18.71 -9.64 -3.39
N LEU A 132 -18.41 -8.55 -2.69
CA LEU A 132 -17.91 -8.60 -1.31
C LEU A 132 -19.10 -8.73 -0.33
N PRO A 133 -18.93 -9.43 0.80
CA PRO A 133 -19.92 -9.47 1.87
C PRO A 133 -20.26 -8.07 2.38
N LEU A 134 -21.39 -7.87 3.06
CA LEU A 134 -21.73 -6.58 3.65
C LEU A 134 -20.73 -6.19 4.76
N PRO A 135 -20.43 -4.89 4.92
CA PRO A 135 -19.58 -4.39 6.00
C PRO A 135 -20.21 -4.70 7.36
N ARG A 136 -19.38 -5.09 8.34
CA ARG A 136 -19.88 -5.30 9.70
C ARG A 136 -20.23 -3.95 10.36
N PRO A 137 -21.38 -3.85 11.06
CA PRO A 137 -21.69 -2.66 11.85
C PRO A 137 -20.62 -2.49 12.93
N ARG A 138 -20.16 -1.24 13.11
CA ARG A 138 -19.20 -0.87 14.16
C ARG A 138 -19.87 -0.75 15.52
#